data_AF-A0A9X8ENC7-F1
#
_entry.id   AF-A0A9X8ENC7-F1
#
_cell.length_a   1.000
_cell.length_b   1.000
_cell.length_c   1.000
_cell.angle_alpha   90.00
_cell.angle_beta   90.00
_cell.angle_gamma   90.00
#
_symmetry.space_group_name_H-M   'P 1'
#
loop_
_entity.id
_entity.type
_entity.pdbx_description
1 polymer ?
#
loop_
_entity_poly.entity_id
_entity_poly.type
_entity_poly.pdbx_seq_one_letter_code
_entity_poly.pdbx_strand_id
1 'polypeptide(L)'
;MPDSSQFILGADLAGQPVCQAMRLANRHGLVAGATGTGKTVTLQHLAEAFSDAGVAVFAADVKGDLCGLGAVGSPQGKVAERIAGMPWLEHRPQAYPVTLWDVHGKSGHPLRTTLSEMGPLLLGNLLELNDSQQAALYAAFKVADREGLLLLDIKDLKALLGHLKDNPQVLGEDSALMTSGSSQALLRRLATLEQQGAEALFGEPALQLPDLLQPAADGRGRIHLLDASRLVHEAPKVYATFLLWLLAELFEQLPERGDADKPLLALFFDEAHLLFSGTPKALQDRLEQVVRLIRSKGVGVYFVTQSPGDLPDDVLAQLGLRIQHGLRAFTAKEQKSLRAVADGFRPNPAFDTLAVLTELGIGEALVGTLQDKGTPGMVERVLIAPPQSRIGPLSEAERAALIAASPLQGRYDKPIDRESAYEILMARKGQVPSAQQAPAEESLADKAGEFLQSAAGQAIKSAVRQAANQFGRQLVRGLMGSLLGGSKRR
;
A
#
# COMPACT_ATOMS: atom_id res chain seq x y z
N MET A 1 8.68 -6.00 -29.10
CA MET A 1 8.78 -5.66 -27.67
C MET A 1 10.00 -6.39 -27.14
N PRO A 2 10.86 -5.76 -26.32
CA PRO A 2 11.95 -6.48 -25.66
C PRO A 2 11.34 -7.67 -24.89
N ASP A 3 12.07 -8.76 -24.82
CA ASP A 3 11.61 -10.03 -24.27
C ASP A 3 11.22 -9.86 -22.78
N SER A 4 9.94 -9.62 -22.50
CA SER A 4 9.40 -9.31 -21.17
C SER A 4 9.33 -10.54 -20.26
N SER A 5 9.92 -11.66 -20.68
CA SER A 5 9.93 -12.92 -19.93
C SER A 5 10.88 -12.88 -18.73
N GLN A 6 11.86 -11.97 -18.72
CA GLN A 6 12.82 -11.78 -17.62
C GLN A 6 13.08 -10.30 -17.35
N PHE A 7 13.55 -9.99 -16.14
CA PHE A 7 14.10 -8.69 -15.80
C PHE A 7 15.55 -8.82 -15.31
N ILE A 8 16.36 -7.85 -15.71
CA ILE A 8 17.79 -7.77 -15.40
C ILE A 8 17.95 -7.18 -13.99
N LEU A 9 18.82 -7.77 -13.19
CA LEU A 9 19.17 -7.31 -11.85
C LEU A 9 20.50 -6.52 -11.86
N GLY A 10 21.46 -6.94 -12.68
CA GLY A 10 22.79 -6.35 -12.74
C GLY A 10 23.78 -7.27 -13.45
N ALA A 11 25.07 -7.02 -13.25
CA ALA A 11 26.15 -7.82 -13.81
C ALA A 11 26.83 -8.69 -12.75
N ASP A 12 27.15 -9.94 -13.08
CA ASP A 12 28.00 -10.79 -12.25
C ASP A 12 29.48 -10.35 -12.32
N LEU A 13 30.35 -11.11 -11.64
CA LEU A 13 31.81 -10.86 -11.63
C LEU A 13 32.48 -11.00 -13.01
N ALA A 14 31.86 -11.69 -13.96
CA ALA A 14 32.32 -11.83 -15.34
C ALA A 14 31.69 -10.77 -16.28
N GLY A 15 30.92 -9.83 -15.74
CA GLY A 15 30.22 -8.81 -16.51
C GLY A 15 29.01 -9.35 -17.28
N GLN A 16 28.52 -10.55 -16.96
CA GLN A 16 27.35 -11.16 -17.59
C GLN A 16 26.05 -10.74 -16.88
N PRO A 17 24.92 -10.63 -17.60
CA PRO A 17 23.65 -10.26 -16.99
C PRO A 17 23.15 -11.33 -16.01
N VAL A 18 22.82 -10.90 -14.79
CA VAL A 18 22.04 -11.69 -13.82
C VAL A 18 20.57 -11.30 -13.96
N CYS A 19 19.71 -12.28 -14.23
CA CYS A 19 18.31 -12.06 -14.55
C CYS A 19 17.37 -12.88 -13.66
N GLN A 20 16.13 -12.43 -13.55
CA GLN A 20 15.04 -13.14 -12.89
C GLN A 20 13.85 -13.27 -13.85
N ALA A 21 13.26 -14.45 -13.95
CA ALA A 21 12.05 -14.65 -14.75
C ALA A 21 10.88 -13.85 -14.19
N MET A 22 10.20 -13.09 -15.06
CA MET A 22 9.08 -12.20 -14.70
C MET A 22 7.90 -12.97 -14.10
N ARG A 23 7.63 -14.19 -14.60
CA ARG A 23 6.60 -15.09 -14.06
C ARG A 23 6.82 -15.50 -12.59
N LEU A 24 8.04 -15.31 -12.07
CA LEU A 24 8.39 -15.62 -10.68
C LEU A 24 8.37 -14.38 -9.79
N ALA A 25 8.08 -13.18 -10.32
CA ALA A 25 8.06 -11.94 -9.55
C ALA A 25 6.92 -11.89 -8.50
N ASN A 26 5.83 -12.64 -8.68
CA ASN A 26 4.81 -12.79 -7.63
C ASN A 26 5.26 -13.67 -6.44
N ARG A 27 6.47 -14.24 -6.47
CA ARG A 27 7.07 -14.99 -5.34
C ARG A 27 7.76 -14.07 -4.33
N HIS A 28 7.41 -12.80 -4.33
CA HIS A 28 7.88 -11.79 -3.39
C HIS A 28 9.40 -11.58 -3.43
N GLY A 29 9.87 -10.56 -2.74
CA GLY A 29 11.30 -10.30 -2.66
C GLY A 29 11.72 -9.52 -1.43
N LEU A 30 13.02 -9.55 -1.19
CA LEU A 30 13.72 -8.83 -0.14
C LEU A 30 14.82 -7.98 -0.75
N VAL A 31 14.86 -6.69 -0.41
CA VAL A 31 15.99 -5.81 -0.66
C VAL A 31 16.50 -5.29 0.69
N ALA A 32 17.66 -5.78 1.13
CA ALA A 32 18.22 -5.45 2.43
C ALA A 32 19.63 -4.86 2.34
N GLY A 33 20.09 -4.18 3.39
CA GLY A 33 21.43 -3.61 3.47
C GLY A 33 21.48 -2.29 4.26
N ALA A 34 22.68 -1.84 4.62
CA ALA A 34 22.84 -0.62 5.40
C ALA A 34 22.39 0.66 4.63
N THR A 35 22.27 1.79 5.32
CA THR A 35 21.96 3.07 4.68
C THR A 35 23.05 3.46 3.67
N GLY A 36 22.63 3.94 2.49
CA GLY A 36 23.54 4.40 1.45
C GLY A 36 24.24 3.31 0.63
N THR A 37 23.89 2.03 0.79
CA THR A 37 24.55 0.93 0.05
C THR A 37 23.96 0.66 -1.33
N GLY A 38 22.73 1.14 -1.62
CA GLY A 38 22.11 0.99 -2.94
C GLY A 38 20.67 0.48 -2.94
N LYS A 39 20.04 0.31 -1.77
CA LYS A 39 18.64 -0.17 -1.65
C LYS A 39 17.63 0.61 -2.47
N THR A 40 17.57 1.95 -2.32
CA THR A 40 16.65 2.81 -3.06
C THR A 40 16.85 2.67 -4.57
N VAL A 41 18.11 2.66 -5.02
CA VAL A 41 18.45 2.50 -6.45
C VAL A 41 17.98 1.13 -6.97
N THR A 42 18.08 0.08 -6.15
CA THR A 42 17.57 -1.25 -6.51
C THR A 42 16.05 -1.28 -6.58
N LEU A 43 15.35 -0.69 -5.60
CA LEU A 43 13.90 -0.54 -5.62
C LEU A 43 13.46 0.19 -6.88
N GLN A 44 14.09 1.33 -7.18
CA GLN A 44 13.84 2.13 -8.37
C GLN A 44 14.03 1.31 -9.65
N HIS A 45 15.17 0.63 -9.80
CA HIS A 45 15.44 -0.24 -10.95
C HIS A 45 14.41 -1.38 -11.11
N LEU A 46 13.99 -2.02 -10.01
CA LEU A 46 12.94 -3.04 -10.06
C LEU A 46 11.58 -2.46 -10.47
N ALA A 47 11.22 -1.28 -9.94
CA ALA A 47 9.98 -0.59 -10.30
C ALA A 47 9.93 -0.23 -11.79
N GLU A 48 11.06 0.22 -12.34
CA GLU A 48 11.22 0.47 -13.77
C GLU A 48 11.03 -0.80 -14.60
N ALA A 49 11.70 -1.90 -14.23
CA ALA A 49 11.59 -3.17 -14.93
C ALA A 49 10.17 -3.72 -14.93
N PHE A 50 9.43 -3.55 -13.82
CA PHE A 50 8.01 -3.91 -13.75
C PHE A 50 7.15 -3.00 -14.63
N SER A 51 7.38 -1.68 -14.60
CA SER A 51 6.68 -0.72 -15.45
C SER A 51 6.88 -1.03 -16.94
N ASP A 52 8.12 -1.26 -17.38
CA ASP A 52 8.43 -1.63 -18.77
C ASP A 52 7.76 -2.94 -19.19
N ALA A 53 7.62 -3.90 -18.27
CA ALA A 53 6.90 -5.14 -18.50
C ALA A 53 5.37 -4.98 -18.49
N GLY A 54 4.83 -3.79 -18.27
CA GLY A 54 3.38 -3.56 -18.17
C GLY A 54 2.76 -4.03 -16.85
N VAL A 55 3.56 -4.16 -15.79
CA VAL A 55 3.14 -4.53 -14.43
C VAL A 55 2.94 -3.24 -13.64
N ALA A 56 1.77 -3.07 -13.00
CA ALA A 56 1.56 -1.94 -12.12
C ALA A 56 2.51 -1.99 -10.93
N VAL A 57 2.93 -0.83 -10.43
CA VAL A 57 3.78 -0.75 -9.24
C VAL A 57 3.11 0.16 -8.22
N PHE A 58 3.10 -0.25 -6.95
CA PHE A 58 2.78 0.63 -5.84
C PHE A 58 3.94 0.61 -4.85
N ALA A 59 4.52 1.75 -4.55
CA ALA A 59 5.60 1.87 -3.59
C ALA A 59 5.28 2.93 -2.53
N ALA A 60 5.52 2.59 -1.27
CA ALA A 60 5.54 3.54 -0.18
C ALA A 60 6.92 4.21 -0.12
N ASP A 61 6.98 5.49 -0.49
CA ASP A 61 8.20 6.29 -0.51
C ASP A 61 8.39 7.02 0.83
N VAL A 62 9.13 6.38 1.73
CA VAL A 62 9.41 6.89 3.08
C VAL A 62 10.46 8.00 3.07
N LYS A 63 11.35 8.01 2.07
CA LYS A 63 12.47 8.97 1.97
C LYS A 63 12.15 10.16 1.06
N GLY A 64 11.11 10.05 0.23
CA GLY A 64 10.72 11.06 -0.76
C GLY A 64 11.63 11.10 -1.99
N ASP A 65 12.52 10.12 -2.16
CA ASP A 65 13.56 10.11 -3.19
C ASP A 65 13.18 9.28 -4.44
N LEU A 66 12.10 8.49 -4.41
CA LEU A 66 11.63 7.69 -5.54
C LEU A 66 10.86 8.51 -6.58
N CYS A 67 10.35 9.70 -6.22
CA CYS A 67 9.60 10.53 -7.15
C CYS A 67 10.39 10.92 -8.42
N GLY A 68 11.73 10.83 -8.40
CA GLY A 68 12.60 10.96 -9.56
C GLY A 68 12.28 10.03 -10.73
N LEU A 69 11.55 8.93 -10.49
CA LEU A 69 10.99 8.04 -11.53
C LEU A 69 10.19 8.81 -12.60
N GLY A 70 9.58 9.94 -12.23
CA GLY A 70 8.81 10.79 -13.15
C GLY A 70 9.67 11.69 -14.05
N ALA A 71 11.00 11.66 -13.91
CA ALA A 71 11.92 12.50 -14.68
C ALA A 71 13.00 11.67 -15.38
N VAL A 72 13.45 12.18 -16.52
CA VAL A 72 14.53 11.58 -17.31
C VAL A 72 15.84 11.58 -16.52
N GLY A 73 16.53 10.45 -16.52
CA GLY A 73 17.85 10.32 -15.88
C GLY A 73 18.93 11.16 -16.55
N SER A 74 19.92 11.59 -15.78
CA SER A 74 21.15 12.22 -16.30
C SER A 74 22.36 11.49 -15.69
N PRO A 75 22.72 10.31 -16.23
CA PRO A 75 23.78 9.51 -15.65
C PRO A 75 25.13 10.23 -15.73
N GLN A 76 25.83 10.32 -14.60
CA GLN A 76 27.13 10.99 -14.47
C GLN A 76 28.03 10.22 -13.48
N GLY A 77 29.34 10.48 -13.54
CA GLY A 77 30.34 9.87 -12.64
C GLY A 77 30.24 8.35 -12.58
N LYS A 78 30.22 7.79 -11.37
CA LYS A 78 30.14 6.33 -11.12
C LYS A 78 28.94 5.64 -11.79
N VAL A 79 27.83 6.37 -11.99
CA VAL A 79 26.66 5.79 -12.68
C VAL A 79 26.95 5.60 -14.16
N ALA A 80 27.57 6.60 -14.81
CA ALA A 80 27.96 6.52 -16.22
C ALA A 80 29.06 5.46 -16.43
N GLU A 81 30.04 5.38 -15.53
CA GLU A 81 31.05 4.31 -15.53
C GLU A 81 30.42 2.92 -15.43
N ARG A 82 29.42 2.76 -14.56
CA ARG A 82 28.69 1.48 -14.41
C ARG A 82 27.91 1.11 -15.66
N ILE A 83 27.24 2.07 -16.30
CA ILE A 83 26.55 1.85 -17.58
C ILE A 83 27.55 1.42 -18.66
N ALA A 84 28.71 2.07 -18.74
CA ALA A 84 29.75 1.70 -19.70
C ALA A 84 30.30 0.28 -19.47
N GLY A 85 30.34 -0.19 -18.22
CA GLY A 85 30.68 -1.56 -17.86
C GLY A 85 29.59 -2.61 -18.18
N MET A 86 28.38 -2.18 -18.56
CA MET A 86 27.24 -3.04 -18.90
C MET A 86 26.69 -2.69 -20.30
N PRO A 87 27.46 -2.89 -21.39
CA PRO A 87 27.04 -2.46 -22.73
C PRO A 87 25.77 -3.16 -23.22
N TRP A 88 25.48 -4.36 -22.71
CA TRP A 88 24.26 -5.13 -22.98
C TRP A 88 23.01 -4.60 -22.27
N LEU A 89 23.15 -3.64 -21.34
CA LEU A 89 22.00 -3.05 -20.63
C LEU A 89 21.12 -2.21 -21.56
N GLU A 90 21.67 -1.75 -22.69
CA GLU A 90 21.02 -0.82 -23.62
C GLU A 90 20.38 0.39 -22.91
N HIS A 91 21.09 0.94 -21.93
CA HIS A 91 20.58 2.02 -21.07
C HIS A 91 20.08 3.22 -21.89
N ARG A 92 18.83 3.61 -21.68
CA ARG A 92 18.18 4.75 -22.33
C ARG A 92 17.58 5.66 -21.28
N PRO A 93 18.21 6.79 -20.94
CA PRO A 93 17.65 7.70 -19.95
C PRO A 93 16.21 8.10 -20.33
N GLN A 94 15.26 7.82 -19.43
CA GLN A 94 13.83 8.02 -19.70
C GLN A 94 13.05 8.26 -18.40
N ALA A 95 11.87 8.88 -18.53
CA ALA A 95 10.90 9.02 -17.44
C ALA A 95 9.84 7.91 -17.51
N TYR A 96 9.22 7.62 -16.36
CA TYR A 96 8.18 6.60 -16.22
C TYR A 96 6.81 7.21 -15.91
N PRO A 97 5.71 6.50 -16.22
CA PRO A 97 4.36 6.95 -15.90
C PRO A 97 4.10 6.88 -14.39
N VAL A 98 4.41 7.97 -13.69
CA VAL A 98 4.28 8.07 -12.23
C VAL A 98 2.95 8.72 -11.83
N THR A 99 2.37 8.27 -10.74
CA THR A 99 1.24 8.90 -10.05
C THR A 99 1.57 9.04 -8.58
N LEU A 100 1.55 10.27 -8.08
CA LEU A 100 1.90 10.60 -6.71
C LEU A 100 0.63 10.60 -5.84
N TRP A 101 0.73 9.98 -4.67
CA TRP A 101 -0.31 9.92 -3.65
C TRP A 101 0.20 10.54 -2.35
N ASP A 102 -0.69 11.19 -1.61
CA ASP A 102 -0.44 11.75 -0.29
C ASP A 102 -1.74 11.70 0.52
N VAL A 103 -1.69 11.24 1.76
CA VAL A 103 -2.86 11.22 2.66
C VAL A 103 -3.46 12.62 2.83
N HIS A 104 -2.64 13.66 2.87
CA HIS A 104 -3.09 15.04 3.03
C HIS A 104 -3.27 15.79 1.70
N GLY A 105 -2.96 15.17 0.56
CA GLY A 105 -3.10 15.78 -0.76
C GLY A 105 -2.19 16.98 -1.04
N LYS A 106 -1.08 17.14 -0.30
CA LYS A 106 -0.11 18.24 -0.47
C LYS A 106 0.94 17.91 -1.52
N SER A 107 1.47 16.69 -1.51
CA SER A 107 2.57 16.27 -2.40
C SER A 107 2.15 15.24 -3.46
N GLY A 108 0.85 14.94 -3.54
CA GLY A 108 0.21 14.00 -4.46
C GLY A 108 -1.32 14.10 -4.39
N HIS A 109 -2.01 13.19 -5.08
CA HIS A 109 -3.47 13.05 -4.99
C HIS A 109 -3.88 12.62 -3.58
N PRO A 110 -4.94 13.21 -2.98
CA PRO A 110 -5.44 12.79 -1.68
C PRO A 110 -5.75 11.29 -1.66
N LEU A 111 -5.13 10.57 -0.74
CA LEU A 111 -5.35 9.13 -0.58
C LEU A 111 -6.28 8.88 0.61
N ARG A 112 -7.42 8.22 0.34
CA ARG A 112 -8.44 7.91 1.34
C ARG A 112 -8.88 6.45 1.30
N THR A 113 -9.44 5.99 2.40
CA THR A 113 -10.23 4.76 2.59
C THR A 113 -11.37 5.07 3.56
N THR A 114 -12.25 4.13 3.88
CA THR A 114 -13.32 4.33 4.88
C THR A 114 -13.08 3.52 6.15
N LEU A 115 -13.72 3.91 7.27
CA LEU A 115 -13.67 3.08 8.48
C LEU A 115 -14.33 1.71 8.25
N SER A 116 -15.36 1.64 7.41
CA SER A 116 -16.00 0.40 6.97
C SER A 116 -15.04 -0.53 6.22
N GLU A 117 -14.24 0.01 5.28
CA GLU A 117 -13.22 -0.76 4.55
C GLU A 117 -12.07 -1.20 5.46
N MET A 118 -11.62 -0.32 6.36
CA MET A 118 -10.56 -0.64 7.33
C MET A 118 -10.98 -1.76 8.30
N GLY A 119 -12.24 -1.71 8.73
CA GLY A 119 -12.81 -2.69 9.63
C GLY A 119 -12.28 -2.63 11.07
N PRO A 120 -12.93 -3.36 11.99
CA PRO A 120 -12.65 -3.26 13.43
C PRO A 120 -11.27 -3.80 13.83
N LEU A 121 -10.69 -4.74 13.08
CA LEU A 121 -9.40 -5.33 13.42
C LEU A 121 -8.25 -4.34 13.21
N LEU A 122 -8.16 -3.74 12.01
CA LEU A 122 -7.11 -2.78 11.69
C LEU A 122 -7.30 -1.48 12.47
N LEU A 123 -8.54 -1.02 12.65
CA LEU A 123 -8.83 0.12 13.53
C LEU A 123 -8.47 -0.15 14.98
N GLY A 124 -8.68 -1.38 15.45
CA GLY A 124 -8.26 -1.83 16.76
C GLY A 124 -6.77 -1.66 17.02
N ASN A 125 -5.96 -2.09 16.05
CA ASN A 125 -4.52 -1.91 16.07
C ASN A 125 -4.12 -0.43 16.01
N LEU A 126 -4.74 0.34 15.10
CA LEU A 126 -4.48 1.77 14.93
C LEU A 126 -4.75 2.56 16.22
N LEU A 127 -5.83 2.22 16.93
CA LEU A 127 -6.26 2.87 18.18
C LEU A 127 -5.60 2.29 19.44
N GLU A 128 -4.77 1.24 19.29
CA GLU A 128 -4.15 0.49 20.39
C GLU A 128 -5.17 0.05 21.46
N LEU A 129 -6.18 -0.67 20.99
CA LEU A 129 -7.24 -1.17 21.84
C LEU A 129 -6.77 -2.39 22.63
N ASN A 130 -7.20 -2.47 23.89
CA ASN A 130 -7.15 -3.72 24.64
C ASN A 130 -8.32 -4.64 24.25
N ASP A 131 -8.31 -5.90 24.70
CA ASP A 131 -9.31 -6.91 24.33
C ASP A 131 -10.76 -6.46 24.59
N SER A 132 -11.02 -5.80 25.73
CA SER A 132 -12.36 -5.31 26.07
C SER A 132 -12.82 -4.16 25.15
N GLN A 133 -11.92 -3.26 24.78
CA GLN A 133 -12.21 -2.17 23.84
C GLN A 133 -12.36 -2.71 22.41
N GLN A 134 -11.56 -3.70 22.04
CA GLN A 134 -11.63 -4.39 20.77
C GLN A 134 -12.99 -5.09 20.61
N ALA A 135 -13.42 -5.85 21.62
CA ALA A 135 -14.72 -6.51 21.63
C ALA A 135 -15.89 -5.50 21.53
N ALA A 136 -15.78 -4.36 22.22
CA ALA A 136 -16.74 -3.27 22.09
C ALA A 136 -16.78 -2.70 20.67
N LEU A 137 -15.62 -2.46 20.05
CA LEU A 137 -15.53 -1.98 18.67
C LEU A 137 -16.17 -2.98 17.69
N TYR A 138 -15.90 -4.28 17.83
CA TYR A 138 -16.56 -5.34 17.05
C TYR A 138 -18.08 -5.30 17.20
N ALA A 139 -18.60 -5.15 18.42
CA ALA A 139 -20.04 -5.06 18.67
C ALA A 139 -20.65 -3.82 17.98
N ALA A 140 -19.95 -2.68 17.98
CA ALA A 140 -20.39 -1.49 17.26
C ALA A 140 -20.48 -1.74 15.74
N PHE A 141 -19.43 -2.32 15.14
CA PHE A 141 -19.42 -2.66 13.72
C PHE A 141 -20.53 -3.64 13.34
N LYS A 142 -20.81 -4.64 14.19
CA LYS A 142 -21.93 -5.58 13.97
C LYS A 142 -23.29 -4.88 13.96
N VAL A 143 -23.48 -3.85 14.79
CA VAL A 143 -24.69 -3.03 14.74
C VAL A 143 -24.74 -2.20 13.45
N ALA A 144 -23.62 -1.57 13.07
CA ALA A 144 -23.53 -0.79 11.84
C ALA A 144 -23.94 -1.62 10.62
N ASP A 145 -23.39 -2.83 10.50
CA ASP A 145 -23.72 -3.79 9.43
C ASP A 145 -25.20 -4.19 9.44
N ARG A 146 -25.75 -4.49 10.62
CA ARG A 146 -27.15 -4.91 10.76
C ARG A 146 -28.12 -3.79 10.38
N GLU A 147 -27.77 -2.55 10.65
CA GLU A 147 -28.62 -1.38 10.41
C GLU A 147 -28.30 -0.63 9.11
N GLY A 148 -27.31 -1.09 8.34
CA GLY A 148 -26.89 -0.45 7.09
C GLY A 148 -26.28 0.94 7.32
N LEU A 149 -25.63 1.16 8.45
CA LEU A 149 -24.98 2.42 8.78
C LEU A 149 -23.57 2.44 8.17
N LEU A 150 -23.34 3.34 7.21
CA LEU A 150 -22.02 3.52 6.61
C LEU A 150 -21.10 4.24 7.59
N LEU A 151 -19.91 3.68 7.81
CA LEU A 151 -18.85 4.30 8.60
C LEU A 151 -17.77 4.80 7.63
N LEU A 152 -17.96 6.00 7.10
CA LEU A 152 -17.06 6.61 6.13
C LEU A 152 -15.85 7.22 6.85
N ASP A 153 -16.09 7.95 7.93
CA ASP A 153 -15.07 8.72 8.64
C ASP A 153 -15.21 8.65 10.17
N ILE A 154 -14.42 9.45 10.89
CA ILE A 154 -14.38 9.43 12.36
C ILE A 154 -15.67 9.97 13.00
N LYS A 155 -16.39 10.95 12.38
CA LYS A 155 -17.66 11.46 12.94
C LYS A 155 -18.72 10.35 12.98
N ASP A 156 -18.71 9.46 11.99
CA ASP A 156 -19.66 8.35 11.88
C ASP A 156 -19.53 7.36 13.02
N LEU A 157 -18.30 6.91 13.30
CA LEU A 157 -18.05 5.98 14.39
C LEU A 157 -18.31 6.64 15.76
N LYS A 158 -18.00 7.92 15.93
CA LYS A 158 -18.33 8.66 17.17
C LYS A 158 -19.84 8.76 17.38
N ALA A 159 -20.60 9.05 16.31
CA ALA A 159 -22.06 9.09 16.36
C ALA A 159 -22.66 7.72 16.72
N LEU A 160 -22.14 6.64 16.11
CA LEU A 160 -22.55 5.28 16.42
C LEU A 160 -22.26 4.92 17.89
N LEU A 161 -21.05 5.17 18.39
CA LEU A 161 -20.70 4.91 19.78
C LEU A 161 -21.58 5.70 20.76
N GLY A 162 -21.89 6.96 20.43
CA GLY A 162 -22.85 7.76 21.19
C GLY A 162 -24.26 7.16 21.19
N HIS A 163 -24.74 6.73 20.02
CA HIS A 163 -26.05 6.10 19.89
C HIS A 163 -26.15 4.80 20.69
N LEU A 164 -25.14 3.94 20.65
CA LEU A 164 -25.09 2.67 21.37
C LEU A 164 -25.02 2.87 22.89
N LYS A 165 -24.34 3.92 23.33
CA LYS A 165 -24.32 4.33 24.75
C LYS A 165 -25.70 4.77 25.23
N ASP A 166 -26.42 5.54 24.42
CA ASP A 166 -27.77 6.03 24.73
C ASP A 166 -28.83 4.93 24.59
N ASN A 167 -28.58 3.92 23.75
CA ASN A 167 -29.53 2.86 23.37
C ASN A 167 -28.89 1.46 23.45
N PRO A 168 -28.49 0.98 24.65
CA PRO A 168 -27.77 -0.28 24.81
C PRO A 168 -28.55 -1.51 24.34
N GLN A 169 -29.89 -1.44 24.31
CA GLN A 169 -30.76 -2.49 23.79
C GLN A 169 -30.48 -2.85 22.32
N VAL A 170 -29.93 -1.91 21.55
CA VAL A 170 -29.58 -2.10 20.15
C VAL A 170 -28.46 -3.14 19.99
N LEU A 171 -27.60 -3.30 20.99
CA LEU A 171 -26.51 -4.29 20.97
C LEU A 171 -27.01 -5.74 21.17
N GLY A 172 -28.22 -5.94 21.71
CA GLY A 172 -28.73 -7.27 22.03
C GLY A 172 -27.81 -8.03 22.99
N GLU A 173 -27.42 -9.25 22.59
CA GLU A 173 -26.53 -10.13 23.38
C GLU A 173 -25.16 -9.52 23.64
N ASP A 174 -24.70 -8.61 22.78
CA ASP A 174 -23.39 -7.97 22.89
C ASP A 174 -23.38 -6.75 23.83
N SER A 175 -24.52 -6.43 24.46
CA SER A 175 -24.66 -5.25 25.35
C SER A 175 -23.65 -5.24 26.50
N ALA A 176 -23.27 -6.41 27.01
CA ALA A 176 -22.26 -6.54 28.06
C ALA A 176 -20.84 -6.14 27.61
N LEU A 177 -20.55 -6.19 26.30
CA LEU A 177 -19.25 -5.82 25.74
C LEU A 177 -19.07 -4.29 25.67
N MET A 178 -20.17 -3.54 25.49
CA MET A 178 -20.16 -2.09 25.36
C MET A 178 -20.37 -1.39 26.70
N THR A 179 -19.39 -1.51 27.60
CA THR A 179 -19.44 -0.77 28.87
C THR A 179 -19.28 0.74 28.67
N SER A 180 -19.75 1.55 29.62
CA SER A 180 -19.50 3.00 29.63
C SER A 180 -18.00 3.35 29.56
N GLY A 181 -17.17 2.53 30.22
CA GLY A 181 -15.71 2.69 30.21
C GLY A 181 -15.10 2.40 28.85
N SER A 182 -15.49 1.31 28.18
CA SER A 182 -15.05 0.97 26.83
C SER A 182 -15.47 2.03 25.82
N SER A 183 -16.73 2.47 25.87
CA SER A 183 -17.27 3.51 24.97
C SER A 183 -16.49 4.82 25.09
N GLN A 184 -16.24 5.28 26.33
CA GLN A 184 -15.48 6.51 26.57
C GLN A 184 -14.01 6.36 26.15
N ALA A 185 -13.40 5.19 26.35
CA ALA A 185 -12.04 4.94 25.90
C ALA A 185 -11.93 5.00 24.38
N LEU A 186 -12.86 4.37 23.64
CA LEU A 186 -12.92 4.45 22.18
C LEU A 186 -13.06 5.90 21.70
N LEU A 187 -14.00 6.66 22.26
CA LEU A 187 -14.18 8.09 21.91
C LEU A 187 -12.92 8.92 22.15
N ARG A 188 -12.18 8.68 23.24
CA ARG A 188 -10.90 9.36 23.50
C ARG A 188 -9.83 8.99 22.49
N ARG A 189 -9.72 7.71 22.13
CA ARG A 189 -8.74 7.25 21.12
C ARG A 189 -9.04 7.85 19.75
N LEU A 190 -10.31 7.91 19.35
CA LEU A 190 -10.73 8.57 18.11
C LEU A 190 -10.41 10.07 18.13
N ALA A 191 -10.62 10.75 19.26
CA ALA A 191 -10.25 12.16 19.39
C ALA A 191 -8.73 12.40 19.30
N THR A 192 -7.91 11.49 19.85
CA THR A 192 -6.45 11.54 19.67
C THR A 192 -6.05 11.36 18.20
N LEU A 193 -6.72 10.45 17.48
CA LEU A 193 -6.47 10.20 16.07
C LEU A 193 -6.81 11.42 15.19
N GLU A 194 -7.92 12.10 15.47
CA GLU A 194 -8.28 13.38 14.83
C GLU A 194 -7.21 14.46 15.08
N GLN A 195 -6.75 14.59 16.33
CA GLN A 195 -5.69 15.56 16.69
C GLN A 195 -4.36 15.30 15.97
N GLN A 196 -4.09 14.05 15.61
CA GLN A 196 -2.90 13.65 14.83
C GLN A 196 -3.07 13.88 13.32
N GLY A 197 -4.23 14.41 12.87
CA GLY A 197 -4.49 14.69 11.46
C GLY A 197 -4.74 13.44 10.62
N ALA A 198 -4.99 12.29 11.24
CA ALA A 198 -5.27 11.03 10.56
C ALA A 198 -6.68 10.95 9.98
N GLU A 199 -7.55 11.91 10.32
CA GLU A 199 -8.87 12.07 9.71
C GLU A 199 -8.79 12.20 8.18
N ALA A 200 -7.71 12.79 7.65
CA ALA A 200 -7.50 12.93 6.20
C ALA A 200 -7.45 11.59 5.45
N LEU A 201 -7.14 10.48 6.14
CA LEU A 201 -7.15 9.13 5.55
C LEU A 201 -8.58 8.60 5.38
N PHE A 202 -9.55 9.07 6.16
CA PHE A 202 -10.89 8.50 6.20
C PHE A 202 -11.90 9.36 5.43
N GLY A 203 -12.61 8.75 4.50
CA GLY A 203 -13.68 9.38 3.72
C GLY A 203 -13.68 8.96 2.25
N GLU A 204 -14.56 9.59 1.47
CA GLU A 204 -14.69 9.33 0.04
C GLU A 204 -14.09 10.47 -0.81
N PRO A 205 -13.67 10.20 -2.06
CA PRO A 205 -13.62 8.88 -2.68
C PRO A 205 -12.47 8.05 -2.14
N ALA A 206 -12.78 6.82 -1.71
CA ALA A 206 -11.79 5.83 -1.30
C ALA A 206 -10.99 5.35 -2.52
N LEU A 207 -9.72 4.99 -2.28
CA LEU A 207 -8.82 4.46 -3.30
C LEU A 207 -9.46 3.26 -4.02
N GLN A 208 -9.52 3.32 -5.35
CA GLN A 208 -10.11 2.26 -6.15
C GLN A 208 -8.98 1.46 -6.80
N LEU A 209 -8.95 0.14 -6.57
CA LEU A 209 -7.91 -0.72 -7.16
C LEU A 209 -7.83 -0.63 -8.69
N PRO A 210 -8.93 -0.51 -9.45
CA PRO A 210 -8.83 -0.30 -10.90
C PRO A 210 -7.98 0.90 -11.32
N ASP A 211 -7.89 1.94 -10.49
CA ASP A 211 -7.08 3.13 -10.78
C ASP A 211 -5.58 2.88 -10.54
N LEU A 212 -5.23 1.84 -9.78
CA LEU A 212 -3.84 1.37 -9.62
C LEU A 212 -3.39 0.44 -10.75
N LEU A 213 -4.34 -0.20 -11.44
CA LEU A 213 -4.05 -1.28 -12.38
C LEU A 213 -4.07 -0.84 -13.84
N GLN A 214 -4.55 0.37 -14.12
CA GLN A 214 -4.60 0.90 -15.49
C GLN A 214 -3.19 1.21 -16.01
N PRO A 215 -2.78 0.59 -17.13
CA PRO A 215 -1.51 0.93 -17.77
C PRO A 215 -1.54 2.36 -18.31
N ALA A 216 -0.36 2.91 -18.55
CA ALA A 216 -0.19 4.15 -19.28
C ALA A 216 -0.52 3.96 -20.78
N ALA A 217 -0.69 5.09 -21.49
CA ALA A 217 -1.04 5.08 -22.91
C ALA A 217 0.00 4.40 -23.81
N ASP A 218 1.25 4.32 -23.36
CA ASP A 218 2.35 3.62 -24.03
C ASP A 218 2.43 2.12 -23.70
N GLY A 219 1.48 1.61 -22.91
CA GLY A 219 1.40 0.20 -22.49
C GLY A 219 2.24 -0.15 -21.26
N ARG A 220 3.05 0.78 -20.75
CA ARG A 220 3.83 0.56 -19.52
C ARG A 220 2.90 0.54 -18.29
N GLY A 221 3.28 -0.24 -17.30
CA GLY A 221 2.59 -0.30 -16.01
C GLY A 221 2.81 1.01 -15.26
N ARG A 222 1.74 1.57 -14.70
CA ARG A 222 1.83 2.82 -13.94
C ARG A 222 2.55 2.59 -12.60
N ILE A 223 3.40 3.54 -12.22
CA ILE A 223 4.08 3.52 -10.92
C ILE A 223 3.37 4.49 -9.98
N HIS A 224 2.73 3.95 -8.96
CA HIS A 224 2.06 4.69 -7.91
C HIS A 224 3.00 4.84 -6.72
N LEU A 225 3.28 6.08 -6.33
CA LEU A 225 4.15 6.39 -5.20
C LEU A 225 3.33 7.08 -4.11
N LEU A 226 3.22 6.44 -2.95
CA LEU A 226 2.71 7.09 -1.74
C LEU A 226 3.85 7.84 -1.07
N ASP A 227 3.77 9.16 -1.04
CA ASP A 227 4.69 9.99 -0.26
C ASP A 227 4.38 9.80 1.23
N ALA A 228 5.22 8.99 1.88
CA ALA A 228 5.12 8.70 3.30
C ALA A 228 6.14 9.47 4.14
N SER A 229 6.89 10.39 3.53
CA SER A 229 8.01 11.11 4.17
C SER A 229 7.61 11.86 5.43
N ARG A 230 6.39 12.41 5.49
CA ARG A 230 5.82 13.02 6.71
C ARG A 230 5.05 12.02 7.55
N LEU A 231 4.20 11.23 6.89
CA LEU A 231 3.27 10.30 7.55
C LEU A 231 3.99 9.31 8.48
N VAL A 232 5.16 8.84 8.07
CA VAL A 232 5.97 7.90 8.85
C VAL A 232 6.46 8.48 10.18
N HIS A 233 6.68 9.80 10.25
CA HIS A 233 7.20 10.48 11.43
C HIS A 233 6.08 11.05 12.29
N GLU A 234 5.03 11.57 11.66
CA GLU A 234 3.90 12.20 12.34
C GLU A 234 2.88 11.16 12.84
N ALA A 235 2.62 10.11 12.04
CA ALA A 235 1.63 9.09 12.35
C ALA A 235 2.04 7.68 11.82
N PRO A 236 3.16 7.08 12.31
CA PRO A 236 3.66 5.79 11.81
C PRO A 236 2.65 4.63 11.86
N LYS A 237 1.71 4.64 12.82
CA LYS A 237 0.64 3.64 12.89
C LYS A 237 -0.39 3.77 11.77
N VAL A 238 -0.65 5.00 11.33
CA VAL A 238 -1.55 5.27 10.19
C VAL A 238 -0.92 4.73 8.91
N TYR A 239 0.39 4.98 8.72
CA TYR A 239 1.17 4.41 7.63
C TYR A 239 1.10 2.88 7.60
N ALA A 240 1.45 2.22 8.71
CA ALA A 240 1.45 0.76 8.77
C ALA A 240 0.03 0.20 8.54
N THR A 241 -0.97 0.76 9.22
CA THR A 241 -2.37 0.35 9.09
C THR A 241 -2.88 0.49 7.65
N PHE A 242 -2.55 1.58 6.96
CA PHE A 242 -2.92 1.77 5.56
C PHE A 242 -2.32 0.70 4.64
N LEU A 243 -1.04 0.38 4.79
CA LEU A 243 -0.40 -0.63 3.93
C LEU A 243 -0.95 -2.04 4.20
N LEU A 244 -1.28 -2.35 5.45
CA LEU A 244 -1.97 -3.59 5.82
C LEU A 244 -3.38 -3.65 5.22
N TRP A 245 -4.11 -2.54 5.26
CA TRP A 245 -5.40 -2.42 4.58
C TRP A 245 -5.27 -2.64 3.08
N LEU A 246 -4.33 -1.99 2.41
CA LEU A 246 -4.14 -2.13 0.96
C LEU A 246 -3.84 -3.58 0.57
N LEU A 247 -3.02 -4.29 1.35
CA LEU A 247 -2.77 -5.72 1.15
C LEU A 247 -4.04 -6.57 1.30
N ALA A 248 -4.84 -6.30 2.33
CA ALA A 248 -6.11 -7.00 2.56
C ALA A 248 -7.10 -6.72 1.41
N GLU A 249 -7.25 -5.46 1.01
CA GLU A 249 -8.14 -5.03 -0.06
C GLU A 249 -7.77 -5.68 -1.40
N LEU A 250 -6.47 -5.71 -1.74
CA LEU A 250 -5.97 -6.41 -2.92
C LEU A 250 -6.26 -7.91 -2.88
N PHE A 251 -6.07 -8.55 -1.73
CA PHE A 251 -6.38 -9.96 -1.59
C PHE A 251 -7.88 -10.26 -1.74
N GLU A 252 -8.74 -9.37 -1.28
CA GLU A 252 -10.20 -9.55 -1.33
C GLU A 252 -10.80 -9.26 -2.70
N GLN A 253 -10.40 -8.15 -3.33
CA GLN A 253 -11.01 -7.72 -4.60
C GLN A 253 -10.40 -8.40 -5.83
N LEU A 254 -9.12 -8.79 -5.78
CA LEU A 254 -8.48 -9.38 -6.97
C LEU A 254 -8.96 -10.81 -7.23
N PRO A 255 -9.24 -11.18 -8.49
CA PRO A 255 -9.52 -12.57 -8.84
C PRO A 255 -8.25 -13.41 -8.75
N GLU A 256 -8.42 -14.72 -8.54
CA GLU A 256 -7.32 -15.68 -8.71
C GLU A 256 -6.83 -15.65 -10.17
N ARG A 257 -5.51 -15.65 -10.38
CA ARG A 257 -4.90 -15.54 -11.72
C ARG A 257 -4.13 -16.77 -12.17
N GLY A 258 -3.93 -17.77 -11.31
CA GLY A 258 -3.15 -18.96 -11.65
C GLY A 258 -1.71 -18.62 -12.06
N ASP A 259 -1.15 -19.41 -12.98
CA ASP A 259 0.20 -19.21 -13.49
C ASP A 259 0.20 -18.22 -14.67
N ALA A 260 0.60 -16.97 -14.41
CA ALA A 260 0.74 -15.93 -15.42
C ALA A 260 2.21 -15.65 -15.75
N ASP A 261 2.48 -15.17 -16.98
CA ASP A 261 3.84 -14.85 -17.44
C ASP A 261 4.48 -13.65 -16.71
N LYS A 262 3.64 -12.85 -16.04
CA LYS A 262 4.03 -11.70 -15.22
C LYS A 262 2.99 -11.44 -14.14
N PRO A 263 3.38 -10.81 -13.01
CA PRO A 263 2.42 -10.31 -12.02
C PRO A 263 1.53 -9.22 -12.62
N LEU A 264 0.40 -8.98 -11.95
CA LEU A 264 -0.48 -7.85 -12.19
C LEU A 264 0.04 -6.58 -11.50
N LEU A 265 0.56 -6.73 -10.29
CA LEU A 265 1.00 -5.63 -9.42
C LEU A 265 2.25 -6.05 -8.63
N ALA A 266 3.21 -5.12 -8.49
CA ALA A 266 4.31 -5.21 -7.56
C ALA A 266 4.15 -4.15 -6.45
N LEU A 267 4.10 -4.59 -5.19
CA LEU A 267 4.05 -3.74 -4.00
C LEU A 267 5.44 -3.63 -3.38
N PHE A 268 5.92 -2.43 -3.14
CA PHE A 268 7.16 -2.17 -2.42
C PHE A 268 6.86 -1.46 -1.09
N PHE A 269 7.41 -2.03 -0.02
CA PHE A 269 7.42 -1.41 1.31
C PHE A 269 8.82 -0.93 1.62
N ASP A 270 9.08 0.38 1.47
CA ASP A 270 10.31 0.97 2.03
C ASP A 270 10.21 1.05 3.55
N GLU A 271 11.34 0.85 4.21
CA GLU A 271 11.44 0.71 5.67
C GLU A 271 10.43 -0.31 6.24
N ALA A 272 10.38 -1.49 5.63
CA ALA A 272 9.32 -2.47 5.88
C ALA A 272 9.24 -2.99 7.33
N HIS A 273 10.28 -2.79 8.13
CA HIS A 273 10.28 -3.07 9.57
C HIS A 273 9.17 -2.31 10.33
N LEU A 274 8.72 -1.16 9.80
CA LEU A 274 7.64 -0.37 10.34
C LEU A 274 6.28 -1.08 10.29
N LEU A 275 6.09 -2.04 9.39
CA LEU A 275 4.87 -2.85 9.30
C LEU A 275 4.73 -3.84 10.46
N PHE A 276 5.84 -4.22 11.09
CA PHE A 276 5.87 -5.31 12.07
C PHE A 276 6.14 -4.80 13.49
N SER A 277 6.83 -3.66 13.62
CA SER A 277 7.15 -3.06 14.92
C SER A 277 5.88 -2.76 15.72
N GLY A 278 5.76 -3.34 16.92
CA GLY A 278 4.63 -3.12 17.82
C GLY A 278 3.30 -3.71 17.34
N THR A 279 3.30 -4.52 16.27
CA THR A 279 2.09 -5.13 15.73
C THR A 279 1.69 -6.36 16.56
N PRO A 280 0.43 -6.49 17.04
CA PRO A 280 -0.06 -7.66 17.77
C PRO A 280 0.08 -8.96 16.98
N LYS A 281 0.33 -10.08 17.66
CA LYS A 281 0.56 -11.39 17.00
C LYS A 281 -0.58 -11.79 16.06
N ALA A 282 -1.83 -11.55 16.43
CA ALA A 282 -2.99 -11.83 15.56
C ALA A 282 -2.94 -11.08 14.21
N LEU A 283 -2.42 -9.86 14.18
CA LEU A 283 -2.27 -9.08 12.96
C LEU A 283 -1.02 -9.50 12.17
N GLN A 284 0.07 -9.89 12.85
CA GLN A 284 1.24 -10.50 12.21
C GLN A 284 0.87 -11.81 11.50
N ASP A 285 0.17 -12.73 12.18
CA ASP A 285 -0.28 -14.00 11.60
C ASP A 285 -1.16 -13.78 10.37
N ARG A 286 -2.02 -12.75 10.42
CA ARG A 286 -2.87 -12.39 9.30
C ARG A 286 -2.07 -11.81 8.14
N LEU A 287 -1.08 -10.97 8.41
CA LEU A 287 -0.18 -10.43 7.40
C LEU A 287 0.63 -11.54 6.73
N GLU A 288 1.19 -12.46 7.50
CA GLU A 288 1.88 -13.65 6.99
C GLU A 288 0.96 -14.46 6.05
N GLN A 289 -0.29 -14.68 6.47
CA GLN A 289 -1.29 -15.35 5.65
C GLN A 289 -1.59 -14.58 4.35
N VAL A 290 -1.76 -13.26 4.42
CA VAL A 290 -2.04 -12.43 3.23
C VAL A 290 -0.86 -12.44 2.28
N VAL A 291 0.38 -12.25 2.76
CA VAL A 291 1.59 -12.34 1.92
C VAL A 291 1.65 -13.70 1.22
N ARG A 292 1.39 -14.81 1.93
CA ARG A 292 1.40 -16.15 1.33
C ARG A 292 0.33 -16.31 0.24
N LEU A 293 -0.87 -15.77 0.44
CA LEU A 293 -2.02 -16.01 -0.45
C LEU A 293 -2.10 -15.00 -1.61
N ILE A 294 -1.65 -13.76 -1.44
CA ILE A 294 -1.77 -12.72 -2.46
C ILE A 294 -0.98 -13.04 -3.74
N ARG A 295 0.01 -13.95 -3.64
CA ARG A 295 0.72 -14.49 -4.79
C ARG A 295 -0.20 -15.07 -5.87
N SER A 296 -1.24 -15.82 -5.48
CA SER A 296 -2.15 -16.45 -6.43
C SER A 296 -3.08 -15.45 -7.14
N LYS A 297 -3.22 -14.24 -6.57
CA LYS A 297 -3.83 -13.07 -7.21
C LYS A 297 -2.92 -12.38 -8.23
N GLY A 298 -1.68 -12.84 -8.38
CA GLY A 298 -0.69 -12.23 -9.25
C GLY A 298 -0.03 -10.98 -8.67
N VAL A 299 0.07 -10.87 -7.33
CA VAL A 299 0.73 -9.73 -6.67
C VAL A 299 2.08 -10.15 -6.12
N GLY A 300 3.14 -9.42 -6.49
CA GLY A 300 4.46 -9.50 -5.88
C GLY A 300 4.58 -8.51 -4.73
N VAL A 301 5.19 -8.92 -3.61
CA VAL A 301 5.40 -8.05 -2.43
C VAL A 301 6.90 -8.00 -2.15
N TYR A 302 7.45 -6.79 -2.07
CA TYR A 302 8.88 -6.56 -1.96
C TYR A 302 9.16 -5.75 -0.69
N PHE A 303 9.82 -6.40 0.27
CA PHE A 303 10.20 -5.78 1.53
C PHE A 303 11.56 -5.13 1.36
N VAL A 304 11.65 -3.82 1.58
CA VAL A 304 12.90 -3.05 1.55
C VAL A 304 13.21 -2.61 2.98
N THR A 305 14.34 -3.10 3.52
CA THR A 305 14.68 -2.92 4.95
C THR A 305 16.19 -2.79 5.14
N GLN A 306 16.64 -2.46 6.35
CA GLN A 306 18.07 -2.38 6.66
C GLN A 306 18.67 -3.76 6.91
N SER A 307 18.00 -4.59 7.69
CA SER A 307 18.41 -5.97 7.96
C SER A 307 17.26 -6.95 7.70
N PRO A 308 17.52 -8.14 7.14
CA PRO A 308 16.51 -9.19 7.07
C PRO A 308 15.92 -9.54 8.43
N GLY A 309 16.72 -9.45 9.51
CA GLY A 309 16.28 -9.73 10.88
C GLY A 309 15.27 -8.72 11.45
N ASP A 310 14.93 -7.66 10.71
CA ASP A 310 13.87 -6.73 11.09
C ASP A 310 12.47 -7.23 10.67
N LEU A 311 12.40 -8.40 9.99
CA LEU A 311 11.16 -9.02 9.52
C LEU A 311 10.95 -10.37 10.24
N PRO A 312 9.69 -10.81 10.44
CA PRO A 312 9.41 -12.14 10.98
C PRO A 312 9.92 -13.27 10.08
N ASP A 313 10.42 -14.35 10.69
CA ASP A 313 10.97 -15.52 9.98
C ASP A 313 9.95 -16.14 9.00
N ASP A 314 8.68 -16.20 9.41
CA ASP A 314 7.60 -16.74 8.57
C ASP A 314 7.36 -15.90 7.30
N VAL A 315 7.55 -14.57 7.38
CA VAL A 315 7.52 -13.68 6.22
C VAL A 315 8.77 -13.87 5.36
N LEU A 316 9.97 -13.90 5.98
CA LEU A 316 11.23 -14.13 5.27
C LEU A 316 11.21 -15.43 4.47
N ALA A 317 10.57 -16.48 5.00
CA ALA A 317 10.41 -17.77 4.33
C ALA A 317 9.56 -17.69 3.04
N GLN A 318 8.69 -16.68 2.91
CA GLN A 318 7.90 -16.46 1.68
C GLN A 318 8.66 -15.69 0.61
N LEU A 319 9.78 -15.04 0.94
CA LEU A 319 10.49 -14.16 0.02
C LEU A 319 11.39 -14.96 -0.92
N GLY A 320 11.02 -14.97 -2.21
CA GLY A 320 11.73 -15.70 -3.25
C GLY A 320 13.03 -15.03 -3.68
N LEU A 321 12.91 -13.83 -4.26
CA LEU A 321 14.06 -13.04 -4.69
C LEU A 321 14.75 -12.40 -3.46
N ARG A 322 16.05 -12.62 -3.28
CA ARG A 322 16.83 -11.98 -2.21
C ARG A 322 17.93 -11.12 -2.80
N ILE A 323 17.95 -9.84 -2.44
CA ILE A 323 19.01 -8.88 -2.80
C ILE A 323 19.55 -8.28 -1.51
N GLN A 324 20.77 -8.65 -1.15
CA GLN A 324 21.44 -8.18 0.06
C GLN A 324 22.62 -7.28 -0.32
N HIS A 325 22.42 -5.98 -0.17
CA HIS A 325 23.50 -4.99 -0.22
C HIS A 325 24.41 -5.10 1.01
N GLY A 326 25.55 -4.42 0.97
CA GLY A 326 26.53 -4.42 2.06
C GLY A 326 25.91 -4.16 3.44
N LEU A 327 26.42 -4.90 4.43
CA LEU A 327 26.12 -4.74 5.84
C LEU A 327 27.40 -4.38 6.58
N ARG A 328 27.28 -3.56 7.63
CA ARG A 328 28.39 -3.26 8.54
C ARG A 328 28.15 -3.98 9.85
N ALA A 329 29.17 -4.61 10.40
CA ALA A 329 29.11 -5.22 11.72
C ALA A 329 30.27 -4.76 12.59
N PHE A 330 29.94 -4.08 13.67
CA PHE A 330 30.87 -3.61 14.69
C PHE A 330 30.64 -4.32 16.04
N THR A 331 29.47 -4.95 16.21
CA THR A 331 29.07 -5.64 17.43
C THR A 331 28.94 -7.16 17.22
N ALA A 332 29.02 -7.92 18.31
CA ALA A 332 28.79 -9.36 18.27
C ALA A 332 27.37 -9.73 17.78
N LYS A 333 26.37 -8.88 18.07
CA LYS A 333 25.00 -9.05 17.58
C LYS A 333 24.94 -8.93 16.07
N GLU A 334 25.56 -7.90 15.50
CA GLU A 334 25.61 -7.69 14.05
C GLU A 334 26.41 -8.81 13.35
N GLN A 335 27.48 -9.32 13.95
CA GLN A 335 28.21 -10.47 13.41
C GLN A 335 27.37 -11.76 13.40
N LYS A 336 26.51 -11.98 14.40
CA LYS A 336 25.55 -13.09 14.38
C LYS A 336 24.50 -12.90 13.28
N SER A 337 24.01 -11.67 13.12
CA SER A 337 23.06 -11.33 12.06
C SER A 337 23.67 -11.54 10.67
N LEU A 338 24.92 -11.13 10.44
CA LEU A 338 25.63 -11.37 9.18
C LEU A 338 25.70 -12.85 8.82
N ARG A 339 26.03 -13.71 9.80
CA ARG A 339 26.05 -15.17 9.60
C ARG A 339 24.68 -15.70 9.21
N ALA A 340 23.63 -15.31 9.92
CA ALA A 340 22.27 -15.72 9.61
C ALA A 340 21.84 -15.27 8.19
N VAL A 341 22.26 -14.08 7.75
CA VAL A 341 22.01 -13.61 6.38
C VAL A 341 22.76 -14.46 5.35
N ALA A 342 24.04 -14.77 5.59
CA ALA A 342 24.84 -15.62 4.71
C ALA A 342 24.25 -17.04 4.59
N ASP A 343 23.82 -17.62 5.71
CA ASP A 343 23.21 -18.96 5.78
C ASP A 343 21.85 -19.02 5.07
N GLY A 344 21.17 -17.88 4.91
CA GLY A 344 19.91 -17.74 4.17
C GLY A 344 20.06 -17.83 2.65
N PHE A 345 21.28 -17.83 2.12
CA PHE A 345 21.55 -17.98 0.70
C PHE A 345 21.95 -19.42 0.34
N ARG A 346 21.60 -19.84 -0.88
CA ARG A 346 22.17 -21.08 -1.43
C ARG A 346 23.67 -20.86 -1.71
N PRO A 347 24.57 -21.70 -1.16
CA PRO A 347 26.01 -21.49 -1.28
C PRO A 347 26.52 -21.46 -2.72
N ASN A 348 27.57 -20.66 -2.95
CA ASN A 348 28.31 -20.62 -4.20
C ASN A 348 29.75 -21.09 -3.96
N PRO A 349 30.22 -22.21 -4.57
CA PRO A 349 31.60 -22.69 -4.40
C PRO A 349 32.68 -21.70 -4.86
N ALA A 350 32.33 -20.68 -5.65
CA ALA A 350 33.28 -19.70 -6.17
C ALA A 350 33.72 -18.66 -5.11
N PHE A 351 32.96 -18.45 -4.04
CA PHE A 351 33.29 -17.49 -2.98
C PHE A 351 32.61 -17.80 -1.64
N ASP A 352 33.18 -17.28 -0.55
CA ASP A 352 32.53 -17.36 0.76
C ASP A 352 31.50 -16.22 0.93
N THR A 353 30.22 -16.59 1.06
CA THR A 353 29.09 -15.65 1.18
C THR A 353 29.29 -14.66 2.33
N LEU A 354 29.77 -15.14 3.49
CA LEU A 354 29.94 -14.32 4.69
C LEU A 354 31.06 -13.29 4.52
N ALA A 355 32.19 -13.69 3.94
CA ALA A 355 33.30 -12.80 3.63
C ALA A 355 32.86 -11.72 2.64
N VAL A 356 32.20 -12.11 1.54
CA VAL A 356 31.75 -11.18 0.52
C VAL A 356 30.77 -10.13 1.08
N LEU A 357 29.85 -10.51 1.97
CA LEU A 357 28.92 -9.56 2.60
C LEU A 357 29.60 -8.35 3.25
N THR A 358 30.82 -8.54 3.77
CA THR A 358 31.61 -7.48 4.41
C THR A 358 32.45 -6.65 3.43
N GLU A 359 32.61 -7.14 2.20
CA GLU A 359 33.42 -6.53 1.14
C GLU A 359 32.60 -5.74 0.13
N LEU A 360 31.27 -5.91 0.12
CA LEU A 360 30.37 -5.29 -0.85
C LEU A 360 30.51 -3.76 -0.86
N GLY A 361 30.78 -3.22 -2.06
CA GLY A 361 30.77 -1.79 -2.32
C GLY A 361 29.38 -1.19 -2.51
N ILE A 362 29.32 0.12 -2.73
CA ILE A 362 28.06 0.82 -3.05
C ILE A 362 27.55 0.37 -4.43
N GLY A 363 26.32 -0.12 -4.47
CA GLY A 363 25.68 -0.66 -5.66
C GLY A 363 26.07 -2.12 -5.97
N GLU A 364 26.81 -2.78 -5.08
CA GLU A 364 27.03 -4.22 -5.13
C GLU A 364 26.11 -4.94 -4.14
N ALA A 365 25.62 -6.11 -4.52
CA ALA A 365 24.78 -6.94 -3.68
C ALA A 365 25.10 -8.43 -3.87
N LEU A 366 24.80 -9.23 -2.86
CA LEU A 366 24.59 -10.66 -3.04
C LEU A 366 23.14 -10.89 -3.46
N VAL A 367 22.96 -11.63 -4.55
CA VAL A 367 21.65 -11.86 -5.15
C VAL A 367 21.35 -13.35 -5.23
N GLY A 368 20.25 -13.76 -4.62
CA GLY A 368 19.68 -15.09 -4.72
C GLY A 368 18.42 -15.02 -5.58
N THR A 369 18.52 -15.43 -6.84
CA THR A 369 17.40 -15.52 -7.77
C THR A 369 16.61 -16.82 -7.56
N LEU A 370 15.50 -16.98 -8.29
CA LEU A 370 14.75 -18.21 -8.38
C LEU A 370 14.95 -18.87 -9.75
N GLN A 371 15.20 -20.17 -9.73
CA GLN A 371 15.21 -21.02 -10.92
C GLN A 371 13.79 -21.32 -11.39
N ASP A 372 13.64 -21.98 -12.55
CA ASP A 372 12.35 -22.17 -13.22
C ASP A 372 11.25 -22.83 -12.40
N LYS A 373 11.62 -23.74 -11.48
CA LYS A 373 10.68 -24.42 -10.59
C LYS A 373 10.35 -23.61 -9.33
N GLY A 374 10.87 -22.39 -9.21
CA GLY A 374 10.81 -21.56 -8.02
C GLY A 374 11.76 -22.03 -6.91
N THR A 375 12.74 -22.87 -7.23
CA THR A 375 13.81 -23.28 -6.31
C THR A 375 14.87 -22.18 -6.21
N PRO A 376 15.47 -21.93 -5.03
CA PRO A 376 16.53 -20.95 -4.89
C PRO A 376 17.72 -21.22 -5.83
N GLY A 377 18.08 -20.20 -6.61
CA GLY A 377 19.32 -20.13 -7.38
C GLY A 377 20.53 -20.02 -6.46
N MET A 378 21.71 -20.30 -7.01
CA MET A 378 22.97 -20.07 -6.30
C MET A 378 23.14 -18.56 -6.09
N VAL A 379 23.73 -18.17 -4.96
CA VAL A 379 23.98 -16.75 -4.70
C VAL A 379 25.07 -16.22 -5.64
N GLU A 380 24.84 -15.03 -6.18
CA GLU A 380 25.78 -14.33 -7.06
C GLU A 380 26.18 -12.99 -6.45
N ARG A 381 27.44 -12.58 -6.64
CA ARG A 381 27.87 -11.20 -6.36
C ARG A 381 27.57 -10.38 -7.60
N VAL A 382 26.68 -9.40 -7.45
CA VAL A 382 26.09 -8.64 -8.55
C VAL A 382 26.34 -7.16 -8.35
N LEU A 383 26.84 -6.52 -9.40
CA LEU A 383 26.84 -5.06 -9.54
C LEU A 383 25.47 -4.64 -10.10
N ILE A 384 24.65 -3.99 -9.27
CA ILE A 384 23.25 -3.67 -9.60
C ILE A 384 23.17 -2.72 -10.80
N ALA A 385 22.28 -3.05 -11.74
CA ALA A 385 22.02 -2.24 -12.92
C ALA A 385 21.52 -0.83 -12.51
N PRO A 386 22.06 0.25 -13.11
CA PRO A 386 21.55 1.60 -12.90
C PRO A 386 20.13 1.79 -13.45
N PRO A 387 19.28 2.56 -12.75
CA PRO A 387 17.97 2.96 -13.26
C PRO A 387 18.11 3.89 -14.48
N GLN A 388 17.08 3.92 -15.31
CA GLN A 388 16.96 4.78 -16.48
C GLN A 388 16.44 6.18 -16.12
N SER A 389 15.64 6.28 -15.05
CA SER A 389 15.11 7.54 -14.55
C SER A 389 16.09 8.29 -13.63
N ARG A 390 15.69 9.47 -13.18
CA ARG A 390 16.50 10.30 -12.28
C ARG A 390 16.62 9.64 -10.90
N ILE A 391 17.86 9.48 -10.43
CA ILE A 391 18.13 9.14 -9.03
C ILE A 391 17.97 10.41 -8.18
N GLY A 392 17.10 10.35 -7.18
CA GLY A 392 16.80 11.48 -6.30
C GLY A 392 15.51 12.22 -6.65
N PRO A 393 15.11 13.19 -5.83
CA PRO A 393 13.76 13.75 -5.86
C PRO A 393 13.49 14.67 -7.07
N LEU A 394 12.20 14.85 -7.37
CA LEU A 394 11.70 15.94 -8.20
C LEU A 394 11.78 17.27 -7.45
N SER A 395 11.97 18.35 -8.19
CA SER A 395 11.68 19.70 -7.69
C SER A 395 10.18 19.89 -7.45
N GLU A 396 9.81 20.88 -6.64
CA GLU A 396 8.40 21.23 -6.39
C GLU A 396 7.64 21.55 -7.68
N ALA A 397 8.28 22.25 -8.62
CA ALA A 397 7.70 22.59 -9.92
C ALA A 397 7.45 21.35 -10.79
N GLU A 398 8.42 20.42 -10.86
CA GLU A 398 8.26 19.16 -11.58
C GLU A 398 7.17 18.29 -10.95
N ARG A 399 7.10 18.25 -9.62
CA ARG A 399 6.05 17.54 -8.87
C ARG A 399 4.67 18.10 -9.19
N ALA A 400 4.50 19.43 -9.12
CA ALA A 400 3.23 20.08 -9.42
C ALA A 400 2.78 19.82 -10.86
N ALA A 401 3.71 19.87 -11.82
CA ALA A 401 3.45 19.54 -13.21
C ALA A 401 3.01 18.08 -13.38
N LEU A 402 3.67 17.14 -12.68
CA LEU A 402 3.32 15.72 -12.72
C LEU A 402 1.92 15.44 -12.14
N ILE A 403 1.55 16.10 -11.03
CA ILE A 403 0.21 15.98 -10.44
C ILE A 403 -0.85 16.55 -11.39
N ALA A 404 -0.59 17.71 -11.99
CA ALA A 404 -1.50 18.36 -12.93
C ALA A 404 -1.68 17.57 -14.24
N ALA A 405 -0.67 16.80 -14.66
CA ALA A 405 -0.76 15.93 -15.83
C ALA A 405 -1.35 14.54 -15.53
N SER A 406 -1.66 14.24 -14.27
CA SER A 406 -2.15 12.92 -13.86
C SER A 406 -3.53 12.62 -14.45
N PRO A 407 -3.78 11.38 -14.93
CA PRO A 407 -5.13 10.97 -15.36
C PRO A 407 -6.15 10.91 -14.21
N LEU A 408 -5.69 10.97 -12.95
CA LEU A 408 -6.54 10.97 -11.77
C LEU A 408 -6.87 12.38 -11.26
N GLN A 409 -6.42 13.43 -11.95
CA GLN A 409 -6.74 14.81 -11.60
C GLN A 409 -8.26 15.01 -11.49
N GLY A 410 -8.70 15.69 -10.43
CA GLY A 410 -10.12 15.94 -10.15
C GLY A 410 -10.87 14.76 -9.55
N ARG A 411 -10.35 13.53 -9.61
CA ARG A 411 -11.03 12.33 -9.09
C ARG A 411 -11.00 12.26 -7.57
N TYR A 412 -9.83 12.48 -6.97
CA TYR A 412 -9.61 12.37 -5.52
C TYR A 412 -9.51 13.72 -4.81
N ASP A 413 -9.43 14.81 -5.57
CA ASP A 413 -9.14 16.15 -5.06
C ASP A 413 -10.19 16.64 -4.06
N LYS A 414 -11.46 16.34 -4.33
CA LYS A 414 -12.59 16.79 -3.49
C LYS A 414 -13.15 15.62 -2.67
N PRO A 415 -13.29 15.79 -1.35
CA PRO A 415 -13.99 14.81 -0.55
C PRO A 415 -15.47 14.75 -0.94
N ILE A 416 -16.05 13.57 -0.83
CA ILE A 416 -17.49 13.34 -1.03
C ILE A 416 -18.07 12.98 0.34
N ASP A 417 -19.04 13.76 0.80
CA ASP A 417 -19.80 13.49 2.02
C ASP A 417 -21.19 12.97 1.62
N ARG A 418 -21.38 11.65 1.68
CA ARG A 418 -22.68 11.01 1.43
C ARG A 418 -23.38 10.75 2.76
N GLU A 419 -24.68 10.50 2.71
CA GLU A 419 -25.45 10.13 3.90
C GLU A 419 -24.84 8.87 4.57
N SER A 420 -24.34 9.03 5.79
CA SER A 420 -23.63 8.02 6.57
C SER A 420 -24.33 7.74 7.91
N ALA A 421 -23.67 6.99 8.79
CA ALA A 421 -24.16 6.77 10.15
C ALA A 421 -24.41 8.08 10.90
N TYR A 422 -23.58 9.11 10.70
CA TYR A 422 -23.77 10.40 11.37
C TYR A 422 -25.11 11.03 11.00
N GLU A 423 -25.38 11.24 9.71
CA GLU A 423 -26.60 11.92 9.27
C GLU A 423 -27.85 11.11 9.65
N ILE A 424 -27.82 9.78 9.47
CA ILE A 424 -28.93 8.89 9.81
C ILE A 424 -29.25 8.95 11.32
N LEU A 425 -28.23 8.85 12.17
CA LEU A 425 -28.42 8.81 13.63
C LEU A 425 -28.84 10.17 14.20
N MET A 426 -28.33 11.27 13.64
CA MET A 426 -28.74 12.63 14.04
C MET A 426 -30.19 12.91 13.62
N ALA A 427 -30.58 12.51 12.40
CA ALA A 427 -31.96 12.58 11.94
C ALA A 427 -32.92 11.79 12.85
N ARG A 428 -32.55 10.57 13.28
CA ARG A 428 -33.33 9.77 14.25
C ARG A 428 -33.51 10.47 15.61
N LYS A 429 -32.56 11.32 16.02
CA LYS A 429 -32.63 12.14 17.24
C LYS A 429 -33.46 13.42 17.07
N GLY A 430 -34.06 13.65 15.88
CA GLY A 430 -34.75 14.91 15.55
C GLY A 430 -33.79 16.09 15.40
N GLN A 431 -32.49 15.82 15.28
CA GLN A 431 -31.44 16.80 15.05
C GLN A 431 -31.05 16.68 13.58
N VAL A 432 -31.78 17.34 12.68
CA VAL A 432 -31.38 17.37 11.26
C VAL A 432 -30.08 18.17 11.18
N PRO A 433 -28.94 17.59 10.77
CA PRO A 433 -27.74 18.37 10.53
C PRO A 433 -28.03 19.29 9.33
N SER A 434 -27.77 20.59 9.46
CA SER A 434 -27.69 21.42 8.27
C SER A 434 -26.49 20.91 7.48
N ALA A 435 -26.71 20.32 6.31
CA ALA A 435 -25.64 20.11 5.35
C ALA A 435 -24.86 21.42 5.25
N GLN A 436 -23.55 21.40 5.51
CA GLN A 436 -22.71 22.58 5.38
C GLN A 436 -22.86 23.10 3.95
N GLN A 437 -23.63 24.17 3.82
CA GLN A 437 -23.78 24.90 2.58
C GLN A 437 -22.39 25.43 2.21
N ALA A 438 -21.84 24.92 1.12
CA ALA A 438 -20.84 25.65 0.36
C ALA A 438 -21.38 27.08 0.11
N PRO A 439 -20.51 28.12 0.06
CA PRO A 439 -20.96 29.49 -0.12
C PRO A 439 -21.85 29.59 -1.36
N ALA A 440 -23.10 29.99 -1.16
CA ALA A 440 -24.04 30.22 -2.24
C ALA A 440 -23.57 31.45 -3.03
N GLU A 441 -23.07 31.23 -4.24
CA GLU A 441 -23.12 32.27 -5.28
C GLU A 441 -24.57 32.40 -5.73
N GLU A 442 -25.23 33.46 -5.26
CA GLU A 442 -26.54 33.91 -5.74
C GLU A 442 -26.46 34.32 -7.23
N SER A 443 -26.80 33.40 -8.15
CA SER A 443 -27.23 33.75 -9.52
C SER A 443 -27.79 32.57 -10.35
N LEU A 444 -27.62 31.31 -9.93
CA LEU A 444 -27.90 30.14 -10.79
C LEU A 444 -29.11 29.28 -10.38
N ALA A 445 -29.74 29.56 -9.24
CA ALA A 445 -30.85 28.75 -8.70
C ALA A 445 -32.12 28.80 -9.56
N ASP A 446 -32.43 29.95 -10.17
CA ASP A 446 -33.67 30.10 -10.94
C ASP A 446 -33.63 29.38 -12.30
N LYS A 447 -32.44 29.22 -12.90
CA LYS A 447 -32.29 28.52 -14.20
C LYS A 447 -32.18 27.00 -14.07
N ALA A 448 -31.73 26.50 -12.91
CA ALA A 448 -31.66 25.06 -12.65
C ALA A 448 -33.04 24.44 -12.37
N GLY A 449 -33.96 25.21 -11.77
CA GLY A 449 -35.34 24.79 -11.51
C GLY A 449 -36.13 24.46 -12.78
N GLU A 450 -35.98 25.27 -13.84
CA GLU A 450 -36.60 25.03 -15.14
C GLU A 450 -35.97 23.83 -15.88
N PHE A 451 -34.65 23.66 -15.82
CA PHE A 451 -33.97 22.55 -16.49
C PHE A 451 -34.32 21.18 -15.86
N LEU A 452 -34.46 21.13 -14.53
CA LEU A 452 -34.87 19.91 -13.80
C LEU A 452 -36.33 19.52 -14.05
N GLN A 453 -37.19 20.48 -14.40
CA GLN A 453 -38.60 20.24 -14.75
C GLN A 453 -38.80 19.85 -16.22
N SER A 454 -37.79 20.04 -17.06
CA SER A 454 -37.81 19.59 -18.46
C SER A 454 -37.74 18.06 -18.61
N ALA A 455 -38.26 17.54 -19.72
CA ALA A 455 -38.20 16.12 -20.05
C ALA A 455 -36.76 15.55 -20.08
N ALA A 456 -35.77 16.38 -20.42
CA ALA A 456 -34.35 16.02 -20.37
C ALA A 456 -33.84 15.88 -18.92
N GLY A 457 -34.28 16.76 -18.02
CA GLY A 457 -33.96 16.70 -16.59
C GLY A 457 -34.56 15.46 -15.90
N GLN A 458 -35.77 15.05 -16.30
CA GLN A 458 -36.37 13.81 -15.79
C GLN A 458 -35.66 12.54 -16.29
N ALA A 459 -35.20 12.51 -17.54
CA ALA A 459 -34.44 11.39 -18.09
C ALA A 459 -33.08 11.21 -17.38
N ILE A 460 -32.37 12.32 -17.11
CA ILE A 460 -31.11 12.30 -16.36
C ILE A 460 -31.36 11.87 -14.91
N LYS A 461 -32.43 12.36 -14.28
CA LYS A 461 -32.82 11.96 -12.91
C LYS A 461 -33.13 10.46 -12.82
N SER A 462 -33.77 9.87 -13.84
CA SER A 462 -33.98 8.43 -13.91
C SER A 462 -32.69 7.65 -14.14
N ALA A 463 -31.78 8.13 -14.99
CA ALA A 463 -30.49 7.49 -15.25
C ALA A 463 -29.57 7.50 -14.01
N VAL A 464 -29.53 8.62 -13.27
CA VAL A 464 -28.78 8.75 -12.01
C VAL A 464 -29.38 7.86 -10.92
N ARG A 465 -30.70 7.77 -10.83
CA ARG A 465 -31.38 6.89 -9.86
C ARG A 465 -31.19 5.40 -10.19
N GLN A 466 -31.06 5.06 -11.47
CA GLN A 466 -30.80 3.71 -11.94
C GLN A 466 -29.32 3.32 -11.77
N ALA A 467 -28.39 4.26 -11.95
CA ALA A 467 -26.97 4.10 -11.62
C ALA A 467 -26.75 3.96 -10.10
N ALA A 468 -27.41 4.78 -9.28
CA ALA A 468 -27.38 4.68 -7.82
C ALA A 468 -27.90 3.32 -7.32
N ASN A 469 -28.95 2.79 -7.95
CA ASN A 469 -29.49 1.47 -7.64
C ASN A 469 -28.63 0.30 -8.14
N GLN A 470 -27.74 0.51 -9.13
CA GLN A 470 -26.75 -0.48 -9.57
C GLN A 470 -25.49 -0.48 -8.69
N PHE A 471 -25.05 0.69 -8.19
CA PHE A 471 -23.94 0.79 -7.24
C PHE A 471 -24.32 0.34 -5.81
N GLY A 472 -25.60 0.44 -5.43
CA GLY A 472 -26.12 0.00 -4.12
C GLY A 472 -26.14 -1.52 -3.88
N ARG A 473 -25.57 -2.35 -4.77
CA ARG A 473 -25.52 -3.82 -4.63
C ARG A 473 -24.11 -4.43 -4.64
N GLN A 474 -23.06 -3.63 -4.43
CA GLN A 474 -21.71 -4.15 -4.19
C GLN A 474 -21.24 -3.97 -2.74
N LEU A 475 -22.16 -4.05 -1.78
CA LEU A 475 -21.81 -4.28 -0.38
C LEU A 475 -21.53 -5.77 -0.17
N VAL A 476 -20.33 -6.20 -0.54
CA VAL A 476 -19.74 -7.47 -0.11
C VAL A 476 -18.43 -7.15 0.61
N ARG A 477 -18.60 -6.88 1.90
CA ARG A 477 -17.81 -7.35 3.05
C ARG A 477 -16.32 -7.63 2.84
N GLY A 478 -15.54 -7.01 3.73
CA GLY A 478 -14.26 -7.54 4.17
C GLY A 478 -14.40 -8.84 4.98
N LEU A 479 -13.61 -9.85 4.60
CA LEU A 479 -13.54 -11.17 5.22
C LEU A 479 -12.89 -11.14 6.62
N MET A 480 -12.39 -10.00 7.08
CA MET A 480 -11.88 -9.87 8.45
C MET A 480 -12.97 -10.05 9.52
N GLY A 481 -14.25 -9.78 9.20
CA GLY A 481 -15.36 -10.01 10.14
C GLY A 481 -15.97 -11.42 10.11
N SER A 482 -16.00 -12.10 8.94
CA SER A 482 -16.79 -13.34 8.79
C SER A 482 -16.05 -14.64 9.12
N LEU A 483 -14.71 -14.62 9.27
CA LEU A 483 -13.92 -15.81 9.56
C LEU A 483 -13.86 -16.18 11.07
N LEU A 484 -14.49 -15.38 11.94
CA LEU A 484 -14.65 -15.66 13.38
C LEU A 484 -15.87 -16.55 13.70
N GLY A 485 -16.67 -16.94 12.70
CA GLY A 485 -17.83 -17.83 12.86
C GLY A 485 -17.44 -19.31 12.85
N GLY A 486 -17.13 -19.84 14.03
CA GLY A 486 -16.64 -21.20 14.23
C GLY A 486 -17.48 -22.35 13.64
N SER A 487 -16.77 -23.42 13.31
CA SER A 487 -17.30 -24.74 13.02
C SER A 487 -18.29 -25.20 14.10
N LYS A 488 -19.56 -25.38 13.73
CA LYS A 488 -20.47 -26.28 14.43
C LYS A 488 -21.16 -27.19 13.41
N ARG A 489 -20.75 -28.47 13.48
CA ARG A 489 -21.46 -29.70 13.09
C ARG A 489 -22.74 -29.53 12.27
N ARG A 490 -22.74 -30.09 11.06
CA ARG A 490 -23.38 -31.39 10.82
C ARG A 490 -22.72 -32.11 9.66
#